data_AF-A0A7N2MS42-F1
#
_entry.id   AF-A0A7N2MS42-F1
#
_cell.length_a   1.000
_cell.length_b   1.000
_cell.length_c   1.000
_cell.angle_alpha   90.00
_cell.angle_beta   90.00
_cell.angle_gamma   90.00
#
_symmetry.space_group_name_H-M   'P 1'
#
loop_
_entity.id
_entity.type
_entity.pdbx_description
1 polymer ?
#
loop_
_entity_poly.entity_id
_entity_poly.type
_entity_poly.pdbx_seq_one_letter_code
_entity_poly.pdbx_strand_id
1 'polypeptide(L)'
;MKLAPEYEKAASILSSHDPPVILAKIDANDEANEALADEFDIRAFPTLKILRNGGKNIQEYKGPHEADRIVAYMKKQVDPASVEIKSVEDAASLIGENKILIVGIFPQFSGEEFDNFTALAENLRFDYKFGRTLDAKLLPKGGSSVERPTVRLIKPFDELFVDFQDFNVDALEKFVEEASLPIVTLFDKDPSNHPFVVKFFNSPNAKAMLFLNFTGDHVDSFKSKFHDVALHNKGKGISFLMADVEASQGPLEYFGFNDDLVPLLFILKNDGQKYLKPNLEPEHIAPWLKQYTDGNLKPFIKSQPIPETNIEPVKVVVAESLHDMVFNSGKNVLLEFYAPWCGLCKKLAPILEEVAGSFENDTDVLIAKLDATENDIPGDNFEVQGYPTLYFKSTSGILLKYDGNKTKEEIIDFIQKNRDQTVQVQPDTTVNDEL
;
A
#
# COMPACT_ATOMS: atom_id res chain seq x y z
N MET A 1 -16.76 2.65 -26.33
CA MET A 1 -15.78 2.25 -27.37
C MET A 1 -16.18 0.88 -27.88
N LYS A 2 -16.33 0.64 -29.20
CA LYS A 2 -16.78 -0.67 -29.73
C LYS A 2 -15.56 -1.53 -30.05
N LEU A 3 -15.18 -2.44 -29.15
CA LEU A 3 -14.04 -3.35 -29.33
C LEU A 3 -14.25 -4.36 -30.48
N ALA A 4 -15.48 -4.82 -30.69
CA ALA A 4 -15.79 -5.88 -31.67
C ALA A 4 -15.21 -5.65 -33.09
N PRO A 5 -15.43 -4.49 -33.77
CA PRO A 5 -14.84 -4.25 -35.09
C PRO A 5 -13.30 -4.21 -35.09
N GLU A 6 -12.70 -3.67 -34.03
CA GLU A 6 -11.23 -3.63 -33.89
C GLU A 6 -10.66 -5.04 -33.67
N TYR A 7 -11.35 -5.87 -32.88
CA TYR A 7 -10.96 -7.24 -32.59
C TYR A 7 -11.05 -8.14 -33.83
N GLU A 8 -12.09 -7.99 -34.65
CA GLU A 8 -12.23 -8.71 -35.92
C GLU A 8 -11.17 -8.28 -36.95
N LYS A 9 -10.87 -6.97 -37.03
CA LYS A 9 -9.78 -6.46 -37.87
C LYS A 9 -8.43 -7.03 -37.41
N ALA A 10 -8.15 -7.03 -36.11
CA ALA A 10 -6.92 -7.61 -35.57
C ALA A 10 -6.82 -9.12 -35.85
N ALA A 11 -7.91 -9.86 -35.70
CA ALA A 11 -7.97 -11.31 -35.96
C ALA A 11 -7.60 -11.63 -37.42
N SER A 12 -8.14 -10.87 -38.39
CA SER A 12 -7.83 -11.06 -39.81
C SER A 12 -6.35 -10.82 -40.14
N ILE A 13 -5.69 -9.90 -39.43
CA ILE A 13 -4.26 -9.60 -39.64
C ILE A 13 -3.40 -10.69 -38.98
N LEU A 14 -3.75 -11.08 -37.76
CA LEU A 14 -3.00 -12.03 -36.93
C LEU A 14 -3.12 -13.49 -37.39
N SER A 15 -4.24 -13.87 -38.00
CA SER A 15 -4.40 -15.20 -38.59
C SER A 15 -3.43 -15.48 -39.73
N SER A 16 -2.90 -14.42 -40.35
CA SER A 16 -1.91 -14.49 -41.44
C SER A 16 -0.45 -14.43 -40.94
N HIS A 17 -0.23 -14.36 -39.63
CA HIS A 17 1.10 -14.39 -39.02
C HIS A 17 1.68 -15.83 -39.02
N ASP A 18 3.00 -15.95 -38.92
CA ASP A 18 3.69 -17.24 -38.76
C ASP A 18 4.55 -17.23 -37.48
N PRO A 19 4.23 -18.06 -36.45
CA PRO A 19 3.08 -18.95 -36.40
C PRO A 19 1.76 -18.16 -36.21
N PRO A 20 0.61 -18.72 -36.60
CA PRO A 20 -0.66 -18.01 -36.58
C PRO A 20 -1.09 -17.68 -35.15
N VAL A 21 -1.56 -16.45 -34.94
CA VAL A 21 -2.18 -16.04 -33.69
C VAL A 21 -3.69 -16.00 -33.87
N ILE A 22 -4.37 -16.89 -33.16
CA ILE A 22 -5.82 -17.05 -33.25
C ILE A 22 -6.47 -16.16 -32.17
N LEU A 23 -7.38 -15.30 -32.61
CA LEU A 23 -8.28 -14.55 -31.72
C LEU A 23 -9.63 -15.27 -31.68
N ALA A 24 -10.15 -15.50 -30.49
CA ALA A 24 -11.42 -16.15 -30.26
C ALA A 24 -12.31 -15.27 -29.37
N LYS A 25 -13.62 -15.43 -29.50
CA LYS A 25 -14.61 -14.77 -28.63
C LYS A 25 -15.60 -15.81 -28.11
N ILE A 26 -15.99 -15.66 -26.86
CA ILE A 26 -17.02 -16.47 -26.20
C ILE A 26 -18.07 -15.51 -25.62
N ASP A 27 -19.34 -15.88 -25.72
CA ASP A 27 -20.41 -15.14 -25.04
C ASP A 27 -20.54 -15.69 -23.62
N ALA A 28 -19.89 -15.00 -22.67
CA ALA A 28 -19.89 -15.40 -21.27
C ALA A 28 -21.22 -15.08 -20.54
N ASN A 29 -22.19 -14.41 -21.20
CA ASN A 29 -23.55 -14.24 -20.65
C ASN A 29 -24.50 -15.38 -21.05
N ASP A 30 -24.08 -16.27 -21.94
CA ASP A 30 -24.86 -17.46 -22.31
C ASP A 30 -24.78 -18.48 -21.17
N GLU A 31 -25.93 -19.00 -20.73
CA GLU A 31 -26.03 -20.03 -19.68
C GLU A 31 -25.15 -21.26 -19.99
N ALA A 32 -24.96 -21.59 -21.28
CA ALA A 32 -24.11 -22.71 -21.68
C ALA A 32 -22.61 -22.49 -21.37
N ASN A 33 -22.18 -21.25 -21.13
CA ASN A 33 -20.79 -20.87 -20.90
C ASN A 33 -20.51 -20.42 -19.45
N GLU A 34 -21.49 -20.51 -18.54
CA GLU A 34 -21.35 -20.05 -17.14
C GLU A 34 -20.14 -20.68 -16.45
N ALA A 35 -19.98 -22.00 -16.58
CA ALA A 35 -18.84 -22.73 -16.01
C ALA A 35 -17.48 -22.24 -16.52
N LEU A 36 -17.39 -21.83 -17.80
CA LEU A 36 -16.16 -21.27 -18.38
C LEU A 36 -15.92 -19.83 -17.88
N ALA A 37 -16.97 -19.03 -17.71
CA ALA A 37 -16.84 -17.68 -17.16
C ALA A 37 -16.26 -17.72 -15.73
N ASP A 38 -16.71 -18.67 -14.91
CA ASP A 38 -16.19 -18.91 -13.56
C ASP A 38 -14.76 -19.44 -13.58
N GLU A 39 -14.45 -20.44 -14.42
CA GLU A 39 -13.10 -21.02 -14.56
C GLU A 39 -12.05 -19.95 -14.91
N PHE A 40 -12.42 -19.02 -15.79
CA PHE A 40 -11.54 -17.93 -16.21
C PHE A 40 -11.68 -16.65 -15.35
N ASP A 41 -12.45 -16.67 -14.26
CA ASP A 41 -12.68 -15.53 -13.34
C ASP A 41 -13.11 -14.25 -14.08
N ILE A 42 -14.13 -14.36 -14.93
CA ILE A 42 -14.65 -13.24 -15.73
C ILE A 42 -15.64 -12.42 -14.89
N ARG A 43 -15.20 -11.23 -14.43
CA ARG A 43 -16.00 -10.35 -13.56
C ARG A 43 -16.54 -9.10 -14.23
N ALA A 44 -16.09 -8.80 -15.44
CA ALA A 44 -16.49 -7.61 -16.20
C ALA A 44 -16.38 -7.87 -17.70
N PHE A 45 -17.03 -7.02 -18.50
CA PHE A 45 -16.95 -7.11 -19.96
C PHE A 45 -16.44 -5.81 -20.58
N PRO A 46 -15.58 -5.87 -21.61
CA PRO A 46 -14.88 -7.06 -22.09
C PRO A 46 -13.68 -7.43 -21.19
N THR A 47 -13.46 -8.73 -20.95
CA THR A 47 -12.19 -9.24 -20.41
C THR A 47 -11.48 -10.03 -21.51
N LEU A 48 -10.22 -9.70 -21.77
CA LEU A 48 -9.41 -10.34 -22.80
C LEU A 48 -8.30 -11.14 -22.12
N LYS A 49 -8.14 -12.41 -22.51
CA LYS A 49 -7.09 -13.29 -21.99
C LYS A 49 -6.28 -13.89 -23.14
N ILE A 50 -4.99 -14.10 -22.88
CA ILE A 50 -4.03 -14.73 -23.78
C ILE A 50 -3.77 -16.12 -23.26
N LEU A 51 -4.05 -17.13 -24.08
CA LEU A 51 -3.84 -18.54 -23.74
C LEU A 51 -2.63 -19.06 -24.51
N ARG A 52 -1.73 -19.76 -23.81
CA ARG A 52 -0.55 -20.42 -24.39
C ARG A 52 -0.51 -21.89 -23.99
N ASN A 53 0.22 -22.68 -24.76
CA ASN A 53 0.48 -24.10 -24.46
C ASN A 53 -0.80 -24.89 -24.16
N GLY A 54 -1.86 -24.65 -24.94
CA GLY A 54 -3.16 -25.30 -24.76
C GLY A 54 -3.94 -24.82 -23.54
N GLY A 55 -3.70 -23.59 -23.06
CA GLY A 55 -4.39 -23.01 -21.90
C GLY A 55 -3.67 -23.22 -20.57
N LYS A 56 -2.47 -23.82 -20.56
CA LYS A 56 -1.68 -23.98 -19.33
C LYS A 56 -1.19 -22.66 -18.75
N ASN A 57 -0.89 -21.69 -19.62
CA ASN A 57 -0.51 -20.34 -19.21
C ASN A 57 -1.56 -19.36 -19.70
N ILE A 58 -2.26 -18.73 -18.76
CA ILE A 58 -3.33 -17.76 -19.01
C ILE A 58 -2.87 -16.42 -18.47
N GLN A 59 -2.86 -15.39 -19.31
CA GLN A 59 -2.49 -14.03 -18.92
C GLN A 59 -3.59 -13.06 -19.34
N GLU A 60 -3.87 -12.07 -18.51
CA GLU A 60 -4.80 -11.00 -18.87
C GLU A 60 -4.16 -10.05 -19.89
N TYR A 61 -4.91 -9.71 -20.94
CA TYR A 61 -4.47 -8.72 -21.91
C TYR A 61 -4.67 -7.32 -21.33
N LYS A 62 -3.55 -6.65 -21.04
CA LYS A 62 -3.52 -5.27 -20.50
C LYS A 62 -3.21 -4.23 -21.57
N GLY A 63 -3.34 -4.60 -22.84
CA GLY A 63 -3.01 -3.75 -23.97
C GLY A 63 -4.16 -2.82 -24.39
N PRO A 64 -3.86 -1.87 -25.28
CA PRO A 64 -4.85 -0.97 -25.88
C PRO A 64 -5.79 -1.69 -26.88
N HIS A 65 -7.03 -1.23 -27.00
CA HIS A 65 -8.11 -1.96 -27.71
C HIS A 65 -8.24 -1.65 -29.21
N GLU A 66 -7.37 -0.82 -29.79
CA GLU A 66 -7.34 -0.56 -31.23
C GLU A 66 -6.66 -1.71 -31.99
N ALA A 67 -7.19 -2.07 -33.17
CA ALA A 67 -6.76 -3.24 -33.92
C ALA A 67 -5.25 -3.26 -34.18
N ASP A 68 -4.69 -2.15 -34.65
CA ASP A 68 -3.28 -2.06 -35.00
C ASP A 68 -2.38 -2.23 -33.77
N ARG A 69 -2.88 -1.82 -32.58
CA ARG A 69 -2.16 -1.99 -31.32
C ARG A 69 -2.32 -3.39 -30.74
N ILE A 70 -3.49 -4.02 -30.88
CA ILE A 70 -3.69 -5.45 -30.58
C ILE A 70 -2.73 -6.30 -31.42
N VAL A 71 -2.65 -6.04 -32.73
CA VAL A 71 -1.73 -6.72 -33.64
C VAL A 71 -0.28 -6.56 -33.18
N ALA A 72 0.16 -5.31 -32.93
CA ALA A 72 1.52 -5.05 -32.49
C ALA A 72 1.84 -5.73 -31.15
N TYR A 73 0.89 -5.73 -30.23
CA TYR A 73 1.02 -6.41 -28.94
C TYR A 73 1.16 -7.92 -29.14
N MET A 74 0.25 -8.55 -29.89
CA MET A 74 0.24 -10.00 -30.12
C MET A 74 1.42 -10.48 -30.97
N LYS A 75 1.95 -9.68 -31.89
CA LYS A 75 3.18 -10.04 -32.62
C LYS A 75 4.38 -10.18 -31.68
N LYS A 76 4.54 -9.27 -30.71
CA LYS A 76 5.54 -9.41 -29.64
C LYS A 76 5.30 -10.64 -28.77
N GLN A 77 4.08 -11.19 -28.78
CA GLN A 77 3.75 -12.38 -28.01
C GLN A 77 4.20 -13.67 -28.71
N VAL A 78 4.42 -13.67 -30.02
CA VAL A 78 4.79 -14.87 -30.78
C VAL A 78 6.30 -15.05 -30.91
N ASP A 79 7.06 -13.98 -30.71
CA ASP A 79 8.51 -14.05 -30.60
C ASP A 79 8.92 -14.97 -29.44
N PRO A 80 10.05 -15.70 -29.56
CA PRO A 80 10.58 -16.48 -28.46
C PRO A 80 10.71 -15.62 -27.20
N ALA A 81 10.23 -16.11 -26.05
CA ALA A 81 10.29 -15.33 -24.82
C ALA A 81 11.72 -14.92 -24.42
N SER A 82 12.74 -15.68 -24.85
CA SER A 82 14.15 -15.33 -24.70
C SER A 82 14.89 -15.30 -26.04
N VAL A 83 15.71 -14.27 -26.24
CA VAL A 83 16.51 -14.07 -27.46
C VAL A 83 17.89 -14.73 -27.30
N GLU A 84 18.37 -15.45 -28.32
CA GLU A 84 19.71 -16.04 -28.30
C GLU A 84 20.79 -14.97 -28.51
N ILE A 85 21.76 -14.92 -27.59
CA ILE A 85 22.90 -13.99 -27.58
C ILE A 85 24.10 -14.75 -28.16
N LYS A 86 24.64 -14.28 -29.28
CA LYS A 86 25.79 -14.88 -29.99
C LYS A 86 27.03 -13.99 -29.98
N SER A 87 26.86 -12.72 -29.61
CA SER A 87 27.89 -11.70 -29.57
C SER A 87 27.71 -10.74 -28.38
N VAL A 88 28.74 -9.96 -28.09
CA VAL A 88 28.67 -8.91 -27.05
C VAL A 88 27.71 -7.79 -27.49
N GLU A 89 27.64 -7.54 -28.80
CA GLU A 89 26.73 -6.58 -29.42
C GLU A 89 25.27 -7.00 -29.25
N ASP A 90 24.95 -8.29 -29.39
CA ASP A 90 23.60 -8.82 -29.12
C ASP A 90 23.21 -8.54 -27.66
N ALA A 91 24.10 -8.84 -26.71
CA ALA A 91 23.86 -8.61 -25.29
C ALA A 91 23.64 -7.11 -24.99
N ALA A 92 24.45 -6.23 -25.58
CA ALA A 92 24.31 -4.78 -25.43
C ALA A 92 22.98 -4.27 -26.01
N SER A 93 22.53 -4.80 -27.15
CA SER A 93 21.27 -4.40 -27.78
C SER A 93 20.02 -4.82 -26.99
N LEU A 94 20.11 -5.92 -26.23
CA LEU A 94 19.01 -6.42 -25.40
C LEU A 94 18.82 -5.66 -24.09
N ILE A 95 19.88 -5.00 -23.60
CA ILE A 95 19.81 -4.06 -22.47
C ILE A 95 19.19 -2.76 -23.01
N GLY A 96 17.90 -2.82 -23.28
CA GLY A 96 17.11 -1.69 -23.76
C GLY A 96 16.84 -0.65 -22.66
N GLU A 97 15.84 0.20 -22.91
CA GLU A 97 15.48 1.36 -22.07
C GLU A 97 15.13 1.02 -20.61
N ASN A 98 14.62 -0.20 -20.34
CA ASN A 98 14.23 -0.65 -18.99
C ASN A 98 15.42 -1.06 -18.10
N LYS A 99 16.64 -1.08 -18.65
CA LYS A 99 17.92 -1.34 -17.96
C LYS A 99 18.07 -2.67 -17.20
N ILE A 100 17.03 -3.51 -17.11
CA ILE A 100 17.08 -4.87 -16.56
C ILE A 100 17.00 -5.91 -17.68
N LEU A 101 17.97 -6.83 -17.70
CA LEU A 101 18.03 -7.96 -18.62
C LEU A 101 18.24 -9.25 -17.83
N ILE A 102 17.44 -10.28 -18.10
CA ILE A 102 17.57 -11.58 -17.44
C ILE A 102 18.11 -12.57 -18.47
N VAL A 103 19.27 -13.16 -18.20
CA VAL A 103 19.93 -14.08 -19.14
C VAL A 103 20.09 -15.46 -18.55
N GLY A 104 19.56 -16.47 -19.24
CA GLY A 104 19.87 -17.85 -18.95
C GLY A 104 21.16 -18.29 -19.65
N ILE A 105 22.12 -18.79 -18.88
CA ILE A 105 23.41 -19.28 -19.35
C ILE A 105 23.41 -20.80 -19.21
N PHE A 106 23.55 -21.51 -20.33
CA PHE A 106 23.38 -22.96 -20.39
C PHE A 106 24.49 -23.64 -21.18
N PRO A 107 24.84 -24.90 -20.88
CA PRO A 107 25.71 -25.70 -21.74
C PRO A 107 25.03 -26.05 -23.09
N GLN A 108 23.70 -26.14 -23.09
CA GLN A 108 22.87 -26.42 -24.28
C GLN A 108 21.45 -25.90 -24.05
N PHE A 109 20.72 -25.57 -25.12
CA PHE A 109 19.32 -25.11 -25.05
C PHE A 109 18.32 -26.27 -25.02
N SER A 110 18.46 -27.13 -24.01
CA SER A 110 17.54 -28.24 -23.74
C SER A 110 17.76 -28.75 -22.31
N GLY A 111 16.78 -29.50 -21.79
CA GLY A 111 16.80 -30.02 -20.43
C GLY A 111 15.89 -29.24 -19.50
N GLU A 112 15.65 -29.80 -18.32
CA GLU A 112 14.67 -29.29 -17.36
C GLU A 112 14.96 -27.84 -16.92
N GLU A 113 16.23 -27.50 -16.68
CA GLU A 113 16.62 -26.14 -16.30
C GLU A 113 16.32 -25.12 -17.41
N PHE A 114 16.54 -25.52 -18.66
CA PHE A 114 16.24 -24.68 -19.82
C PHE A 114 14.73 -24.52 -20.03
N ASP A 115 13.97 -25.59 -19.85
CA ASP A 115 12.51 -25.58 -19.96
C ASP A 115 11.89 -24.68 -18.87
N ASN A 116 12.37 -24.78 -17.63
CA ASN A 116 11.90 -23.94 -16.52
C ASN A 116 12.28 -22.46 -16.70
N PHE A 117 13.48 -22.17 -17.20
CA PHE A 117 13.84 -20.79 -17.58
C PHE A 117 12.97 -20.24 -18.72
N THR A 118 12.62 -21.09 -19.69
CA THR A 118 11.72 -20.71 -20.77
C THR A 118 10.32 -20.41 -20.22
N ALA A 119 9.83 -21.19 -19.27
CA ALA A 119 8.56 -20.92 -18.58
C ALA A 119 8.58 -19.57 -17.84
N LEU A 120 9.64 -19.29 -17.07
CA LEU A 120 9.86 -17.99 -16.43
C LEU A 120 9.82 -16.83 -17.45
N ALA A 121 10.56 -16.97 -18.55
CA ALA A 121 10.60 -15.96 -19.59
C ALA A 121 9.20 -15.72 -20.19
N GLU A 122 8.43 -16.77 -20.47
CA GLU A 122 7.05 -16.64 -20.96
C GLU A 122 6.12 -15.92 -19.97
N ASN A 123 6.33 -16.14 -18.66
CA ASN A 123 5.54 -15.50 -17.61
C ASN A 123 5.87 -14.02 -17.45
N LEU A 124 7.14 -13.64 -17.57
CA LEU A 124 7.64 -12.32 -17.17
C LEU A 124 8.09 -11.40 -18.33
N ARG A 125 8.00 -11.85 -19.59
CA ARG A 125 8.45 -11.10 -20.78
C ARG A 125 7.78 -9.74 -21.05
N PHE A 126 6.69 -9.44 -20.36
CA PHE A 126 6.08 -8.11 -20.42
C PHE A 126 6.83 -7.08 -19.59
N ASP A 127 7.33 -7.53 -18.44
CA ASP A 127 7.99 -6.68 -17.47
C ASP A 127 9.51 -6.63 -17.72
N TYR A 128 10.06 -7.70 -18.31
CA TYR A 128 11.49 -7.85 -18.52
C TYR A 128 11.86 -8.34 -19.92
N LYS A 129 13.10 -8.05 -20.30
CA LYS A 129 13.74 -8.68 -21.45
C LYS A 129 14.49 -9.92 -20.99
N PHE A 130 14.36 -10.98 -21.78
CA PHE A 130 15.07 -12.23 -21.55
C PHE A 130 16.02 -12.52 -22.70
N GLY A 131 17.22 -12.96 -22.35
CA GLY A 131 18.22 -13.49 -23.26
C GLY A 131 18.62 -14.91 -22.87
N ARG A 132 19.27 -15.61 -23.78
CA ARG A 132 19.92 -16.90 -23.51
C ARG A 132 21.25 -16.99 -24.23
N THR A 133 22.24 -17.63 -23.61
CA THR A 133 23.57 -17.78 -24.20
C THR A 133 24.19 -19.13 -23.81
N LEU A 134 25.09 -19.61 -24.66
CA LEU A 134 25.98 -20.73 -24.34
C LEU A 134 27.31 -20.25 -23.73
N ASP A 135 27.59 -18.95 -23.76
CA ASP A 135 28.84 -18.37 -23.30
C ASP A 135 28.58 -17.13 -22.42
N ALA A 136 28.91 -17.25 -21.14
CA ALA A 136 28.82 -16.17 -20.16
C ALA A 136 29.72 -14.97 -20.50
N LYS A 137 30.79 -15.18 -21.27
CA LYS A 137 31.76 -14.13 -21.64
C LYS A 137 31.15 -13.07 -22.57
N LEU A 138 30.04 -13.39 -23.23
CA LEU A 138 29.32 -12.44 -24.09
C LEU A 138 28.55 -11.39 -23.29
N LEU A 139 28.35 -11.60 -21.98
CA LEU A 139 27.56 -10.71 -21.15
C LEU A 139 28.40 -9.56 -20.57
N PRO A 140 27.82 -8.35 -20.41
CA PRO A 140 28.50 -7.26 -19.73
C PRO A 140 28.95 -7.67 -18.33
N LYS A 141 30.13 -7.19 -17.92
CA LYS A 141 30.77 -7.56 -16.64
C LYS A 141 31.13 -9.05 -16.56
N GLY A 142 31.24 -9.71 -17.73
CA GLY A 142 31.52 -11.13 -17.94
C GLY A 142 32.93 -11.60 -17.59
N GLY A 143 33.33 -11.44 -16.33
CA GLY A 143 34.62 -11.92 -15.82
C GLY A 143 34.63 -13.39 -15.35
N SER A 144 33.50 -14.08 -15.31
CA SER A 144 33.40 -15.41 -14.69
C SER A 144 32.75 -16.42 -15.62
N SER A 145 33.46 -17.50 -15.92
CA SER A 145 32.86 -18.74 -16.41
C SER A 145 31.85 -19.25 -15.38
N VAL A 146 30.68 -19.70 -15.84
CA VAL A 146 29.74 -20.43 -14.98
C VAL A 146 29.96 -21.93 -15.17
N GLU A 147 30.07 -22.68 -14.07
CA GLU A 147 30.33 -24.12 -14.10
C GLU A 147 29.06 -24.95 -14.31
N ARG A 148 27.89 -24.35 -14.09
CA ARG A 148 26.56 -24.97 -14.18
C ARG A 148 25.54 -24.00 -14.78
N PRO A 149 24.37 -24.48 -15.25
CA PRO A 149 23.28 -23.61 -15.66
C PRO A 149 23.03 -22.49 -14.65
N THR A 150 22.89 -21.26 -15.13
CA THR A 150 22.80 -20.06 -14.27
C THR A 150 21.87 -19.06 -14.91
N VAL A 151 20.97 -18.45 -14.12
CA VAL A 151 20.21 -17.27 -14.52
C VAL A 151 20.91 -16.04 -13.96
N ARG A 152 21.31 -15.12 -14.82
CA ARG A 152 21.93 -13.84 -14.48
C ARG A 152 20.96 -12.71 -14.70
N LEU A 153 20.58 -12.00 -13.65
CA LEU A 153 19.84 -10.73 -13.75
C LEU A 153 20.85 -9.59 -13.79
N ILE A 154 20.86 -8.80 -14.86
CA ILE A 154 21.69 -7.60 -15.05
C ILE A 154 20.81 -6.38 -14.75
N LYS A 155 21.34 -5.41 -14.00
CA LYS A 155 20.62 -4.23 -13.51
C LYS A 155 21.52 -2.99 -13.46
N PRO A 156 20.96 -1.77 -13.48
CA PRO A 156 21.74 -0.53 -13.50
C PRO A 156 22.13 0.00 -12.11
N PHE A 157 21.77 -0.71 -11.04
CA PHE A 157 21.95 -0.30 -9.65
C PHE A 157 22.62 -1.39 -8.82
N ASP A 158 23.05 -1.03 -7.62
CA ASP A 158 23.65 -1.92 -6.62
C ASP A 158 24.82 -2.77 -7.17
N GLU A 159 24.80 -4.10 -6.98
CA GLU A 159 25.81 -5.07 -7.44
C GLU A 159 25.85 -5.26 -8.96
N LEU A 160 24.95 -4.60 -9.69
CA LEU A 160 24.83 -4.54 -11.14
C LEU A 160 24.50 -5.86 -11.86
N PHE A 161 24.76 -7.00 -11.24
CA PHE A 161 24.19 -8.28 -11.64
C PHE A 161 24.07 -9.22 -10.45
N VAL A 162 23.14 -10.17 -10.55
CA VAL A 162 22.96 -11.24 -9.55
C VAL A 162 22.81 -12.56 -10.30
N ASP A 163 23.56 -13.57 -9.85
CA ASP A 163 23.45 -14.94 -10.36
C ASP A 163 22.57 -15.80 -9.45
N PHE A 164 21.76 -16.64 -10.08
CA PHE A 164 20.88 -17.59 -9.40
C PHE A 164 20.88 -18.93 -10.12
N GLN A 165 20.83 -20.02 -9.36
CA GLN A 165 21.12 -21.37 -9.85
C GLN A 165 20.11 -22.41 -9.36
N ASP A 166 19.00 -21.97 -8.76
CA ASP A 166 17.83 -22.81 -8.51
C ASP A 166 16.85 -22.61 -9.68
N PHE A 167 16.53 -23.69 -10.39
CA PHE A 167 15.67 -23.66 -11.58
C PHE A 167 14.24 -24.09 -11.29
N ASN A 168 13.82 -24.15 -10.02
CA ASN A 168 12.39 -24.17 -9.72
C ASN A 168 11.75 -22.85 -10.19
N VAL A 169 10.62 -22.93 -10.91
CA VAL A 169 9.97 -21.74 -11.53
C VAL A 169 9.55 -20.71 -10.48
N ASP A 170 8.96 -21.15 -9.36
CA ASP A 170 8.53 -20.23 -8.29
C ASP A 170 9.74 -19.55 -7.63
N ALA A 171 10.83 -20.30 -7.44
CA ALA A 171 12.09 -19.76 -6.90
C ALA A 171 12.71 -18.74 -7.87
N LEU A 172 12.66 -19.00 -9.17
CA LEU A 172 13.11 -18.09 -10.21
C LEU A 172 12.28 -16.80 -10.26
N GLU A 173 10.96 -16.91 -10.19
CA GLU A 173 10.05 -15.74 -10.18
C GLU A 173 10.32 -14.87 -8.95
N LYS A 174 10.43 -15.49 -7.77
CA LYS A 174 10.78 -14.78 -6.53
C LYS A 174 12.16 -14.14 -6.62
N PHE A 175 13.14 -14.83 -7.19
CA PHE A 175 14.47 -14.27 -7.44
C PHE A 175 14.39 -13.01 -8.31
N VAL A 176 13.65 -13.05 -9.43
CA VAL A 176 13.49 -11.89 -10.32
C VAL A 176 12.78 -10.73 -9.60
N GLU A 177 11.73 -11.03 -8.85
CA GLU A 177 11.00 -10.02 -8.05
C GLU A 177 11.96 -9.30 -7.09
N GLU A 178 12.71 -10.05 -6.28
CA GLU A 178 13.62 -9.51 -5.27
C GLU A 178 14.84 -8.80 -5.89
N ALA A 179 15.46 -9.37 -6.91
CA ALA A 179 16.70 -8.84 -7.50
C ALA A 179 16.45 -7.67 -8.46
N SER A 180 15.21 -7.50 -8.95
CA SER A 180 14.82 -6.38 -9.82
C SER A 180 14.46 -5.09 -9.08
N LEU A 181 14.48 -5.12 -7.74
CA LEU A 181 14.29 -3.96 -6.88
C LEU A 181 15.64 -3.43 -6.38
N PRO A 182 15.88 -2.11 -6.43
CA PRO A 182 17.03 -1.50 -5.79
C PRO A 182 17.02 -1.72 -4.27
N ILE A 183 18.20 -1.80 -3.64
CA ILE A 183 18.31 -1.82 -2.17
C ILE A 183 17.58 -0.63 -1.55
N VAL A 184 17.73 0.56 -2.15
CA VAL A 184 16.93 1.75 -1.85
C VAL A 184 16.32 2.25 -3.16
N THR A 185 15.00 2.19 -3.26
CA THR A 185 14.27 2.76 -4.40
C THR A 185 14.27 4.28 -4.29
N LEU A 186 14.61 4.98 -5.37
CA LEU A 186 14.54 6.44 -5.40
C LEU A 186 13.18 6.90 -5.93
N PHE A 187 12.61 7.92 -5.32
CA PHE A 187 11.43 8.61 -5.81
C PHE A 187 11.75 10.10 -5.94
N ASP A 188 12.07 10.51 -7.17
CA ASP A 188 12.46 11.86 -7.54
C ASP A 188 11.84 12.22 -8.90
N LYS A 189 12.31 13.31 -9.52
CA LYS A 189 11.84 13.78 -10.82
C LYS A 189 12.40 12.98 -12.01
N ASP A 190 13.29 12.00 -11.79
CA ASP A 190 13.83 11.17 -12.87
C ASP A 190 12.80 10.06 -13.22
N PRO A 191 12.18 10.11 -14.42
CA PRO A 191 11.16 9.13 -14.80
C PRO A 191 11.73 7.71 -14.92
N SER A 192 13.05 7.53 -15.00
CA SER A 192 13.67 6.20 -15.01
C SER A 192 13.56 5.47 -13.67
N ASN A 193 13.24 6.19 -12.58
CA ASN A 193 13.01 5.62 -11.26
C ASN A 193 11.56 5.14 -11.05
N HIS A 194 10.58 5.70 -11.78
CA HIS A 194 9.16 5.41 -11.59
C HIS A 194 8.78 3.91 -11.64
N PRO A 195 9.34 3.09 -12.56
CA PRO A 195 9.01 1.66 -12.58
C PRO A 195 9.37 0.95 -11.26
N PHE A 196 10.45 1.37 -10.59
CA PHE A 196 10.88 0.79 -9.31
C PHE A 196 10.00 1.27 -8.16
N VAL A 197 9.50 2.50 -8.20
CA VAL A 197 8.52 3.02 -7.23
C VAL A 197 7.24 2.19 -7.26
N VAL A 198 6.72 1.89 -8.46
CA VAL A 198 5.52 1.04 -8.61
C VAL A 198 5.77 -0.35 -8.04
N LYS A 199 6.90 -0.98 -8.36
CA LYS A 199 7.27 -2.29 -7.81
C LYS A 199 7.44 -2.26 -6.28
N PHE A 200 8.04 -1.19 -5.74
CA PHE A 200 8.19 -1.01 -4.30
C PHE A 200 6.83 -1.03 -3.60
N PHE A 201 5.83 -0.31 -4.12
CA PHE A 201 4.49 -0.28 -3.54
C PHE A 201 3.73 -1.59 -3.69
N ASN A 202 3.92 -2.31 -4.79
CA ASN A 202 3.29 -3.61 -5.05
C ASN A 202 3.93 -4.78 -4.30
N SER A 203 5.14 -4.62 -3.75
CA SER A 203 5.82 -5.70 -3.03
C SER A 203 5.03 -6.12 -1.77
N PRO A 204 5.21 -7.35 -1.26
CA PRO A 204 4.55 -7.80 -0.04
C PRO A 204 5.23 -7.31 1.24
N ASN A 205 6.29 -6.51 1.16
CA ASN A 205 7.07 -6.08 2.33
C ASN A 205 6.48 -4.84 2.99
N ALA A 206 6.82 -4.61 4.27
CA ALA A 206 6.59 -3.31 4.89
C ALA A 206 7.36 -2.21 4.13
N LYS A 207 6.78 -1.01 4.03
CA LYS A 207 7.32 0.12 3.25
C LYS A 207 8.03 1.09 4.18
N ALA A 208 9.35 1.04 4.24
CA ALA A 208 10.15 2.07 4.90
C ALA A 208 10.49 3.18 3.90
N MET A 209 9.96 4.38 4.13
CA MET A 209 10.08 5.53 3.25
C MET A 209 10.76 6.68 3.99
N LEU A 210 11.89 7.15 3.47
CA LEU A 210 12.60 8.32 3.97
C LEU A 210 12.32 9.51 3.04
N PHE A 211 11.61 10.53 3.54
CA PHE A 211 11.39 11.78 2.82
C PHE A 211 12.45 12.80 3.26
N LEU A 212 13.13 13.42 2.30
CA LEU A 212 14.14 14.44 2.52
C LEU A 212 14.21 15.41 1.34
N ASN A 213 14.75 16.61 1.57
CA ASN A 213 15.12 17.49 0.47
C ASN A 213 16.45 17.02 -0.13
N PHE A 214 16.46 16.61 -1.40
CA PHE A 214 17.67 16.10 -2.05
C PHE A 214 18.73 17.17 -2.31
N THR A 215 18.37 18.46 -2.16
CA THR A 215 19.28 19.61 -2.28
C THR A 215 19.76 20.16 -0.93
N GLY A 216 19.28 19.58 0.18
CA GLY A 216 19.60 20.04 1.53
C GLY A 216 21.00 19.65 2.02
N ASP A 217 21.46 20.35 3.06
CA ASP A 217 22.66 19.99 3.79
C ASP A 217 22.51 18.58 4.41
N HIS A 218 23.61 17.83 4.52
CA HIS A 218 23.65 16.44 5.05
C HIS A 218 22.95 15.35 4.23
N VAL A 219 22.42 15.64 3.03
CA VAL A 219 21.79 14.64 2.14
C VAL A 219 22.64 13.38 1.93
N ASP A 220 23.95 13.53 1.76
CA ASP A 220 24.87 12.41 1.55
C ASP A 220 24.99 11.50 2.79
N SER A 221 24.89 12.07 3.99
CA SER A 221 24.88 11.32 5.25
C SER A 221 23.60 10.50 5.38
N PHE A 222 22.43 11.10 5.09
CA PHE A 222 21.16 10.38 5.04
C PHE A 222 21.20 9.25 4.01
N LYS A 223 21.68 9.54 2.78
CA LYS A 223 21.78 8.55 1.71
C LYS A 223 22.63 7.35 2.12
N SER A 224 23.83 7.62 2.64
CA SER A 224 24.76 6.58 3.09
C SER A 224 24.17 5.74 4.24
N LYS A 225 23.70 6.39 5.32
CA LYS A 225 23.16 5.69 6.50
C LYS A 225 21.90 4.90 6.18
N PHE A 226 20.99 5.47 5.39
CA PHE A 226 19.76 4.78 5.01
C PHE A 226 20.05 3.58 4.11
N HIS A 227 20.99 3.71 3.16
CA HIS A 227 21.43 2.60 2.33
C HIS A 227 22.09 1.49 3.15
N ASP A 228 23.00 1.81 4.08
CA ASP A 228 23.61 0.83 4.98
C ASP A 228 22.54 0.05 5.75
N VAL A 229 21.56 0.77 6.31
CA VAL A 229 20.45 0.17 7.05
C VAL A 229 19.59 -0.72 6.15
N ALA A 230 19.28 -0.28 4.93
CA ALA A 230 18.55 -1.07 3.96
C ALA A 230 19.28 -2.37 3.59
N LEU A 231 20.59 -2.28 3.34
CA LEU A 231 21.43 -3.44 3.03
C LEU A 231 21.44 -4.47 4.17
N HIS A 232 21.56 -4.04 5.43
CA HIS A 232 21.51 -4.92 6.60
C HIS A 232 20.13 -5.58 6.82
N ASN A 233 19.08 -5.05 6.19
CA ASN A 233 17.70 -5.55 6.30
C ASN A 233 17.19 -6.20 5.00
N LYS A 234 18.05 -6.40 4.01
CA LYS A 234 17.70 -7.12 2.77
C LYS A 234 17.13 -8.51 3.11
N GLY A 235 15.97 -8.82 2.55
CA GLY A 235 15.27 -10.09 2.77
C GLY A 235 14.55 -10.24 4.11
N LYS A 236 14.49 -9.21 4.96
CA LYS A 236 13.82 -9.27 6.28
C LYS A 236 12.37 -8.73 6.27
N GLY A 237 11.71 -8.76 5.11
CA GLY A 237 10.31 -8.33 4.98
C GLY A 237 10.10 -6.80 5.01
N ILE A 238 11.15 -6.01 4.78
CA ILE A 238 11.09 -4.54 4.70
C ILE A 238 11.74 -4.10 3.39
N SER A 239 11.04 -3.27 2.62
CA SER A 239 11.57 -2.59 1.44
C SER A 239 11.84 -1.13 1.78
N PHE A 240 12.85 -0.54 1.15
CA PHE A 240 13.30 0.82 1.43
C PHE A 240 13.14 1.73 0.21
N LEU A 241 12.56 2.90 0.42
CA LEU A 241 12.40 3.96 -0.56
C LEU A 241 12.87 5.28 0.03
N MET A 242 13.51 6.09 -0.80
CA MET A 242 13.92 7.44 -0.49
C MET A 242 13.24 8.41 -1.45
N ALA A 243 12.49 9.35 -0.90
CA ALA A 243 11.69 10.30 -1.67
C ALA A 243 12.23 11.72 -1.51
N ASP A 244 12.37 12.41 -2.64
CA ASP A 244 12.58 13.86 -2.66
C ASP A 244 11.25 14.57 -2.37
N VAL A 245 11.25 15.53 -1.45
CA VAL A 245 10.04 16.27 -1.06
C VAL A 245 9.41 16.97 -2.25
N GLU A 246 10.22 17.57 -3.12
CA GLU A 246 9.72 18.27 -4.31
C GLU A 246 8.96 17.35 -5.28
N ALA A 247 9.28 16.06 -5.30
CA ALA A 247 8.62 15.06 -6.14
C ALA A 247 7.47 14.34 -5.44
N SER A 248 7.31 14.51 -4.12
CA SER A 248 6.45 13.66 -3.28
C SER A 248 5.37 14.42 -2.50
N GLN A 249 5.03 15.65 -2.89
CA GLN A 249 3.95 16.43 -2.25
C GLN A 249 2.61 15.68 -2.20
N GLY A 250 2.15 15.10 -3.32
CA GLY A 250 0.90 14.32 -3.34
C GLY A 250 0.90 13.13 -2.36
N PRO A 251 1.93 12.26 -2.36
CA PRO A 251 2.10 11.22 -1.35
C PRO A 251 2.14 11.74 0.10
N LEU A 252 2.86 12.84 0.38
CA LEU A 252 2.92 13.44 1.71
C LEU A 252 1.52 13.90 2.16
N GLU A 253 0.80 14.61 1.29
CA GLU A 253 -0.59 15.04 1.51
C GLU A 253 -1.53 13.85 1.72
N TYR A 254 -1.39 12.79 0.91
CA TYR A 254 -2.19 11.56 1.05
C TYR A 254 -2.01 10.91 2.42
N PHE A 255 -0.80 10.95 2.98
CA PHE A 255 -0.53 10.47 4.33
C PHE A 255 -0.81 11.51 5.43
N GLY A 256 -1.20 12.73 5.07
CA GLY A 256 -1.47 13.82 6.00
C GLY A 256 -0.22 14.42 6.63
N PHE A 257 0.93 14.29 5.97
CA PHE A 257 2.20 14.88 6.40
C PHE A 257 2.38 16.26 5.77
N ASN A 258 3.03 17.16 6.51
CA ASN A 258 3.45 18.48 6.02
C ASN A 258 4.98 18.58 5.99
N ASP A 259 5.49 19.64 5.35
CA ASP A 259 6.92 19.85 5.17
C ASP A 259 7.69 20.02 6.49
N ASP A 260 7.01 20.44 7.57
CA ASP A 260 7.59 20.63 8.91
C ASP A 260 8.05 19.32 9.57
N LEU A 261 7.63 18.15 9.05
CA LEU A 261 8.04 16.84 9.57
C LEU A 261 9.35 16.34 8.94
N VAL A 262 9.79 16.95 7.83
CA VAL A 262 10.93 16.52 7.03
C VAL A 262 12.25 17.01 7.66
N PRO A 263 13.32 16.19 7.76
CA PRO A 263 13.45 14.82 7.28
C PRO A 263 12.59 13.81 8.04
N LEU A 264 11.88 12.95 7.31
CA LEU A 264 10.83 12.09 7.85
C LEU A 264 11.12 10.64 7.49
N LEU A 265 11.26 9.77 8.49
CA LEU A 265 11.22 8.33 8.27
C LEU A 265 9.84 7.79 8.64
N PHE A 266 9.20 7.15 7.67
CA PHE A 266 7.86 6.61 7.75
C PHE A 266 7.87 5.12 7.42
N ILE A 267 7.21 4.29 8.23
CA ILE A 267 6.99 2.88 7.92
C ILE A 267 5.49 2.60 7.84
N LEU A 268 5.06 2.03 6.71
CA LEU A 268 3.72 1.50 6.51
C LEU A 268 3.78 -0.04 6.45
N LYS A 269 3.09 -0.71 7.37
CA LYS A 269 2.87 -2.16 7.33
C LYS A 269 1.69 -2.52 6.43
N ASN A 270 1.64 -3.78 6.02
CA ASN A 270 0.56 -4.31 5.18
C ASN A 270 -0.81 -4.33 5.88
N ASP A 271 -0.83 -4.35 7.22
CA ASP A 271 -2.04 -4.25 8.03
C ASP A 271 -2.53 -2.80 8.22
N GLY A 272 -1.86 -1.83 7.57
CA GLY A 272 -2.18 -0.41 7.66
C GLY A 272 -1.55 0.32 8.83
N GLN A 273 -0.84 -0.36 9.74
CA GLN A 273 -0.13 0.30 10.84
C GLN A 273 0.96 1.23 10.30
N LYS A 274 0.99 2.44 10.87
CA LYS A 274 1.90 3.53 10.51
C LYS A 274 2.92 3.72 11.63
N TYR A 275 4.17 4.03 11.30
CA TYR A 275 5.19 4.42 12.27
C TYR A 275 5.96 5.61 11.72
N LEU A 276 6.13 6.63 12.54
CA LEU A 276 6.67 7.92 12.10
C LEU A 276 7.82 8.37 12.99
N LYS A 277 8.91 8.84 12.37
CA LYS A 277 9.97 9.61 13.04
C LYS A 277 10.18 10.91 12.28
N PRO A 278 9.53 12.01 12.70
CA PRO A 278 9.77 13.34 12.14
C PRO A 278 11.06 13.93 12.67
N ASN A 279 11.54 14.99 12.01
CA ASN A 279 12.76 15.71 12.39
C ASN A 279 13.92 14.73 12.65
N LEU A 280 14.12 13.85 11.69
CA LEU A 280 15.12 12.79 11.75
C LEU A 280 16.51 13.38 11.52
N GLU A 281 17.51 12.85 12.22
CA GLU A 281 18.93 13.08 11.93
C GLU A 281 19.54 11.77 11.42
N PRO A 282 20.62 11.79 10.63
CA PRO A 282 21.20 10.59 10.04
C PRO A 282 21.52 9.48 11.06
N GLU A 283 21.99 9.85 12.25
CA GLU A 283 22.38 8.95 13.34
C GLU A 283 21.18 8.25 13.99
N HIS A 284 19.97 8.81 13.83
CA HIS A 284 18.75 8.24 14.38
C HIS A 284 18.19 7.08 13.53
N ILE A 285 18.57 6.95 12.26
CA ILE A 285 17.99 5.97 11.32
C ILE A 285 18.13 4.53 11.83
N ALA A 286 19.38 4.11 12.09
CA ALA A 286 19.67 2.75 12.52
C ALA A 286 19.03 2.37 13.87
N PRO A 287 19.18 3.15 14.97
CA PRO A 287 18.57 2.81 16.25
C PRO A 287 17.04 2.86 16.20
N TRP A 288 16.43 3.78 15.46
CA TRP A 288 14.98 3.85 15.34
C TRP A 288 14.42 2.65 14.55
N LEU A 289 15.03 2.28 13.43
CA LEU A 289 14.61 1.08 12.70
C LEU A 289 14.80 -0.18 13.54
N LYS A 290 15.85 -0.27 14.35
CA LYS A 290 16.02 -1.40 15.28
C LYS A 290 14.87 -1.48 16.28
N GLN A 291 14.42 -0.37 16.85
CA GLN A 291 13.25 -0.37 17.73
C GLN A 291 11.98 -0.84 17.00
N TYR A 292 11.81 -0.45 15.74
CA TYR A 292 10.72 -0.96 14.90
C TYR A 292 10.80 -2.48 14.71
N THR A 293 11.95 -3.00 14.29
CA THR A 293 12.12 -4.45 14.03
C THR A 293 12.01 -5.29 15.29
N ASP A 294 12.39 -4.74 16.44
CA ASP A 294 12.25 -5.39 17.75
C ASP A 294 10.80 -5.33 18.29
N GLY A 295 9.88 -4.62 17.63
CA GLY A 295 8.49 -4.47 18.05
C GLY A 295 8.28 -3.48 19.20
N ASN A 296 9.26 -2.63 19.49
CA ASN A 296 9.25 -1.71 20.62
C ASN A 296 8.57 -0.35 20.33
N LEU A 297 8.27 -0.05 19.06
CA LEU A 297 7.57 1.17 18.68
C LEU A 297 6.05 0.99 18.78
N LYS A 298 5.37 2.05 19.22
CA LYS A 298 3.91 2.17 19.09
C LYS A 298 3.57 2.72 17.70
N PRO A 299 2.47 2.25 17.07
CA PRO A 299 1.97 2.86 15.85
C PRO A 299 1.69 4.35 16.03
N PHE A 300 1.98 5.14 15.00
CA PHE A 300 1.57 6.53 14.89
C PHE A 300 0.05 6.61 14.71
N ILE A 301 -0.55 7.53 15.44
CA ILE A 301 -1.98 7.85 15.39
C ILE A 301 -2.04 9.33 15.00
N LYS A 302 -2.68 9.67 13.87
CA LYS A 302 -2.90 11.07 13.48
C LYS A 302 -3.73 11.75 14.57
N SER A 303 -3.23 12.83 15.12
CA SER A 303 -3.94 13.62 16.12
C SER A 303 -3.67 15.10 15.88
N GLN A 304 -4.71 15.91 16.03
CA GLN A 304 -4.52 17.34 16.28
C GLN A 304 -3.82 17.53 17.64
N PRO A 305 -3.11 18.66 17.85
CA PRO A 305 -2.55 18.97 19.15
C PRO A 305 -3.68 19.08 20.18
N ILE A 306 -3.41 18.61 21.40
CA ILE A 306 -4.33 18.80 22.52
C ILE A 306 -4.48 20.33 22.73
N PRO A 307 -5.72 20.87 22.71
CA PRO A 307 -5.95 22.30 22.89
C PRO A 307 -5.36 22.81 24.22
N GLU A 308 -4.66 23.94 24.19
CA GLU A 308 -4.11 24.58 25.41
C GLU A 308 -5.19 24.90 26.45
N THR A 309 -6.39 25.25 25.96
CA THR A 309 -7.58 25.45 26.78
C THR A 309 -8.77 24.71 26.18
N ASN A 310 -9.60 24.13 27.06
CA ASN A 310 -10.79 23.37 26.68
C ASN A 310 -11.98 23.77 27.56
N ILE A 311 -12.28 25.07 27.57
CA ILE A 311 -13.23 25.68 28.51
C ILE A 311 -14.67 25.72 27.98
N GLU A 312 -14.87 25.61 26.67
CA GLU A 312 -16.19 25.62 26.04
C GLU A 312 -17.11 24.50 26.57
N PRO A 313 -18.45 24.67 26.56
CA PRO A 313 -19.38 23.66 27.06
C PRO A 313 -19.23 22.30 26.36
N VAL A 314 -19.02 22.33 25.03
CA VAL A 314 -18.70 21.14 24.23
C VAL A 314 -17.19 20.96 24.16
N LYS A 315 -16.67 19.96 24.86
CA LYS A 315 -15.22 19.73 24.96
C LYS A 315 -14.63 19.20 23.66
N VAL A 316 -13.47 19.72 23.30
CA VAL A 316 -12.69 19.22 22.15
C VAL A 316 -11.91 17.99 22.57
N VAL A 317 -12.07 16.91 21.83
CA VAL A 317 -11.30 15.67 21.96
C VAL A 317 -10.47 15.49 20.69
N VAL A 318 -9.22 15.10 20.86
CA VAL A 318 -8.30 14.73 19.76
C VAL A 318 -7.90 13.27 19.94
N ALA A 319 -7.29 12.62 18.94
CA ALA A 319 -6.98 11.20 19.03
C ALA A 319 -6.11 10.86 20.24
N GLU A 320 -5.13 11.71 20.58
CA GLU A 320 -4.28 11.54 21.77
C GLU A 320 -5.04 11.65 23.09
N SER A 321 -6.06 12.52 23.19
CA SER A 321 -6.83 12.71 24.43
C SER A 321 -8.08 11.83 24.51
N LEU A 322 -8.44 11.13 23.43
CA LEU A 322 -9.67 10.34 23.33
C LEU A 322 -9.78 9.32 24.45
N HIS A 323 -8.71 8.57 24.72
CA HIS A 323 -8.77 7.53 25.73
C HIS A 323 -9.03 8.09 27.13
N ASP A 324 -8.37 9.19 27.49
CA ASP A 324 -8.51 9.82 28.79
C ASP A 324 -9.85 10.56 28.95
N MET A 325 -10.29 11.27 27.91
CA MET A 325 -11.51 12.09 27.95
C MET A 325 -12.79 11.29 27.72
N VAL A 326 -12.72 10.14 27.06
CA VAL A 326 -13.89 9.32 26.73
C VAL A 326 -13.88 8.06 27.59
N PHE A 327 -12.88 7.20 27.43
CA PHE A 327 -12.89 5.88 28.07
C PHE A 327 -12.55 5.93 29.57
N ASN A 328 -11.59 6.75 29.98
CA ASN A 328 -11.11 6.83 31.37
C ASN A 328 -11.62 8.05 32.14
N SER A 329 -12.54 8.82 31.58
CA SER A 329 -12.99 10.08 32.19
C SER A 329 -13.75 9.90 33.50
N GLY A 330 -14.25 8.69 33.79
CA GLY A 330 -15.20 8.45 34.88
C GLY A 330 -16.57 9.11 34.67
N LYS A 331 -16.86 9.61 33.45
CA LYS A 331 -18.09 10.32 33.09
C LYS A 331 -18.91 9.57 32.05
N ASN A 332 -20.18 9.94 31.96
CA ASN A 332 -21.08 9.63 30.85
C ASN A 332 -20.78 10.61 29.70
N VAL A 333 -20.22 10.11 28.60
CA VAL A 333 -19.69 10.95 27.52
C VAL A 333 -20.55 10.82 26.27
N LEU A 334 -21.13 11.92 25.80
CA LEU A 334 -21.64 12.01 24.43
C LEU A 334 -20.53 12.61 23.55
N LEU A 335 -20.08 11.85 22.55
CA LEU A 335 -19.04 12.25 21.60
C LEU A 335 -19.61 12.39 20.19
N GLU A 336 -19.45 13.56 19.60
CA GLU A 336 -19.70 13.81 18.17
C GLU A 336 -18.41 13.62 17.35
N PHE A 337 -18.46 12.78 16.32
CA PHE A 337 -17.49 12.76 15.23
C PHE A 337 -18.00 13.63 14.08
N TYR A 338 -17.26 14.68 13.74
CA TYR A 338 -17.67 15.68 12.74
C TYR A 338 -16.57 15.96 11.70
N ALA A 339 -16.96 16.66 10.64
CA ALA A 339 -16.04 17.27 9.68
C ALA A 339 -16.32 18.77 9.56
N PRO A 340 -15.31 19.66 9.50
CA PRO A 340 -15.52 21.11 9.52
C PRO A 340 -16.35 21.66 8.36
N TRP A 341 -16.33 20.99 7.20
CA TRP A 341 -17.04 21.38 5.98
C TRP A 341 -18.46 20.78 5.91
N CYS A 342 -18.82 19.84 6.78
CA CYS A 342 -20.09 19.14 6.75
C CYS A 342 -21.26 20.06 7.19
N GLY A 343 -22.20 20.30 6.29
CA GLY A 343 -23.35 21.20 6.54
C GLY A 343 -24.30 20.72 7.63
N LEU A 344 -24.48 19.41 7.80
CA LEU A 344 -25.30 18.84 8.89
C LEU A 344 -24.63 19.02 10.25
N CYS A 345 -23.31 18.87 10.29
CA CYS A 345 -22.49 19.07 11.49
C CYS A 345 -22.57 20.52 11.97
N LYS A 346 -22.47 21.49 11.04
CA LYS A 346 -22.66 22.92 11.35
C LYS A 346 -24.04 23.24 11.93
N LYS A 347 -25.09 22.50 11.53
CA LYS A 347 -26.45 22.66 12.10
C LYS A 347 -26.58 22.02 13.48
N LEU A 348 -25.84 20.93 13.75
CA LEU A 348 -25.86 20.22 15.02
C LEU A 348 -25.04 20.94 16.10
N ALA A 349 -23.95 21.61 15.73
CA ALA A 349 -23.07 22.32 16.66
C ALA A 349 -23.80 23.21 17.70
N PRO A 350 -24.69 24.16 17.32
CA PRO A 350 -25.42 24.97 18.30
C PRO A 350 -26.37 24.15 19.18
N ILE A 351 -26.93 23.05 18.67
CA ILE A 351 -27.79 22.16 19.44
C ILE A 351 -26.98 21.44 20.53
N LEU A 352 -25.76 20.99 20.22
CA LEU A 352 -24.88 20.37 21.21
C LEU A 352 -24.40 21.36 22.27
N GLU A 353 -24.22 22.64 21.93
CA GLU A 353 -23.96 23.70 22.91
C GLU A 353 -25.15 23.86 23.88
N GLU A 354 -26.38 23.84 23.37
CA GLU A 354 -27.58 23.89 24.23
C GLU A 354 -27.76 22.63 25.09
N VAL A 355 -27.43 21.45 24.55
CA VAL A 355 -27.41 20.19 25.31
C VAL A 355 -26.35 20.28 26.42
N ALA A 356 -25.13 20.72 26.10
CA ALA A 356 -24.06 20.90 27.09
C ALA A 356 -24.45 21.89 28.19
N GLY A 357 -25.09 23.02 27.83
CA GLY A 357 -25.63 23.96 28.82
C GLY A 357 -26.69 23.35 29.74
N SER A 358 -27.46 22.37 29.25
CA SER A 358 -28.45 21.66 30.08
C SER A 358 -27.81 20.73 31.13
N PHE A 359 -26.54 20.39 30.96
CA PHE A 359 -25.75 19.55 31.87
C PHE A 359 -24.62 20.33 32.57
N GLU A 360 -24.59 21.66 32.51
CA GLU A 360 -23.47 22.47 33.02
C GLU A 360 -23.16 22.24 34.52
N ASN A 361 -24.19 21.90 35.30
CA ASN A 361 -24.09 21.64 36.74
C ASN A 361 -24.01 20.13 37.06
N ASP A 362 -24.04 19.25 36.05
CA ASP A 362 -23.93 17.81 36.20
C ASP A 362 -22.49 17.37 35.90
N THR A 363 -21.71 17.12 36.95
CA THR A 363 -20.30 16.75 36.81
C THR A 363 -20.10 15.37 36.18
N ASP A 364 -21.14 14.54 36.13
CA ASP A 364 -21.11 13.15 35.66
C ASP A 364 -21.35 13.04 34.15
N VAL A 365 -21.71 14.14 33.47
CA VAL A 365 -21.97 14.18 32.03
C VAL A 365 -20.92 15.04 31.32
N LEU A 366 -20.44 14.56 30.18
CA LEU A 366 -19.50 15.26 29.31
C LEU A 366 -20.05 15.27 27.88
N ILE A 367 -20.21 16.46 27.32
CA ILE A 367 -20.51 16.63 25.89
C ILE A 367 -19.22 16.99 25.18
N ALA A 368 -18.87 16.23 24.15
CA ALA A 368 -17.58 16.33 23.47
C ALA A 368 -17.73 16.21 21.95
N LYS A 369 -16.72 16.73 21.24
CA LYS A 369 -16.61 16.63 19.77
C LYS A 369 -15.17 16.31 19.34
N LEU A 370 -15.03 15.59 18.25
CA LEU A 370 -13.75 15.22 17.62
C LEU A 370 -13.84 15.41 16.10
N ASP A 371 -12.88 16.16 15.55
CA ASP A 371 -12.75 16.34 14.09
C ASP A 371 -12.15 15.10 13.47
N ALA A 372 -13.01 14.29 12.86
CA ALA A 372 -12.68 13.00 12.28
C ALA A 372 -11.87 13.08 10.97
N THR A 373 -11.66 14.29 10.44
CA THR A 373 -10.79 14.51 9.26
C THR A 373 -9.33 14.72 9.64
N GLU A 374 -9.09 15.18 10.88
CA GLU A 374 -7.76 15.50 11.38
C GLU A 374 -7.27 14.61 12.53
N ASN A 375 -8.07 13.61 12.92
CA ASN A 375 -7.76 12.68 13.99
C ASN A 375 -8.10 11.24 13.57
N ASP A 376 -7.17 10.31 13.76
CA ASP A 376 -7.40 8.88 13.58
C ASP A 376 -8.38 8.37 14.65
N ILE A 377 -9.31 7.51 14.22
CA ILE A 377 -10.38 6.97 15.07
C ILE A 377 -10.12 5.48 15.32
N PRO A 378 -10.21 5.00 16.57
CA PRO A 378 -10.06 3.57 16.85
C PRO A 378 -11.25 2.78 16.31
N GLY A 379 -11.06 2.14 15.15
CA GLY A 379 -12.10 1.40 14.43
C GLY A 379 -12.70 0.22 15.20
N ASP A 380 -11.95 -0.34 16.15
CA ASP A 380 -12.44 -1.40 17.04
C ASP A 380 -13.55 -0.91 18.00
N ASN A 381 -13.65 0.40 18.21
CA ASN A 381 -14.63 1.02 19.10
C ASN A 381 -15.70 1.81 18.35
N PHE A 382 -15.32 2.53 17.28
CA PHE A 382 -16.22 3.44 16.59
C PHE A 382 -16.29 3.13 15.10
N GLU A 383 -17.49 2.83 14.64
CA GLU A 383 -17.79 2.75 13.21
C GLU A 383 -18.33 4.10 12.71
N VAL A 384 -17.44 4.91 12.11
CA VAL A 384 -17.76 6.26 11.60
C VAL A 384 -17.79 6.21 10.07
N GLN A 385 -18.98 5.98 9.50
CA GLN A 385 -19.19 5.90 8.05
C GLN A 385 -19.59 7.24 7.40
N GLY A 386 -19.85 8.27 8.21
CA GLY A 386 -20.30 9.58 7.74
C GLY A 386 -20.45 10.59 8.87
N TYR A 387 -20.77 11.84 8.52
CA TYR A 387 -20.79 12.94 9.47
C TYR A 387 -22.15 13.66 9.51
N PRO A 388 -22.64 14.06 10.70
CA PRO A 388 -22.09 13.74 12.01
C PRO A 388 -22.46 12.31 12.47
N THR A 389 -21.57 11.66 13.20
CA THR A 389 -21.86 10.39 13.91
C THR A 389 -21.73 10.63 15.41
N LEU A 390 -22.70 10.18 16.21
CA LEU A 390 -22.68 10.34 17.66
C LEU A 390 -22.57 9.00 18.36
N TYR A 391 -21.75 8.96 19.40
CA TYR A 391 -21.66 7.84 20.33
C TYR A 391 -21.83 8.32 21.76
N PHE A 392 -22.43 7.49 22.59
CA PHE A 392 -22.53 7.67 24.02
C PHE A 392 -21.79 6.56 24.74
N LYS A 393 -20.91 6.94 25.66
CA LYS A 393 -20.19 6.02 26.53
C LYS A 393 -20.62 6.25 27.98
N SER A 394 -21.13 5.22 28.64
CA SER A 394 -21.49 5.28 30.07
C SER A 394 -20.28 5.12 31.00
N THR A 395 -20.41 5.44 32.28
CA THR A 395 -19.30 5.27 33.24
C THR A 395 -18.94 3.79 33.45
N SER A 396 -19.92 2.89 33.33
CA SER A 396 -19.77 1.42 33.34
C SER A 396 -19.11 0.85 32.08
N GLY A 397 -18.88 1.67 31.05
CA GLY A 397 -18.16 1.28 29.84
C GLY A 397 -19.05 0.81 28.68
N ILE A 398 -20.37 0.94 28.79
CA ILE A 398 -21.29 0.65 27.67
C ILE A 398 -21.12 1.74 26.61
N LEU A 399 -20.85 1.33 25.37
CA LEU A 399 -20.72 2.20 24.21
C LEU A 399 -21.91 2.01 23.27
N LEU A 400 -22.67 3.08 23.02
CA LEU A 400 -23.88 3.07 22.19
C LEU A 400 -23.77 4.10 21.07
N LYS A 401 -24.05 3.68 19.84
CA LYS A 401 -24.26 4.62 18.74
C LYS A 401 -25.62 5.32 18.90
N TYR A 402 -25.67 6.62 18.63
CA TYR A 402 -26.91 7.39 18.63
C TYR A 402 -27.39 7.67 17.20
N ASP A 403 -28.48 7.00 16.82
CA ASP A 403 -29.11 7.14 15.50
C ASP A 403 -30.47 7.89 15.55
N GLY A 404 -30.83 8.48 16.71
CA GLY A 404 -32.07 9.25 16.89
C GLY A 404 -32.07 10.62 16.21
N ASN A 405 -33.16 11.39 16.34
CA ASN A 405 -33.19 12.74 15.76
C ASN A 405 -32.26 13.66 16.54
N LYS A 406 -31.68 14.61 15.83
CA LYS A 406 -30.62 15.47 16.36
C LYS A 406 -31.20 16.77 16.93
N THR A 407 -32.30 16.66 17.66
CA THR A 407 -32.92 17.75 18.42
C THR A 407 -32.41 17.75 19.86
N LYS A 408 -32.40 18.90 20.53
CA LYS A 408 -31.94 19.04 21.91
C LYS A 408 -32.62 18.06 22.85
N GLU A 409 -33.96 18.00 22.80
CA GLU A 409 -34.78 17.21 23.73
C GLU A 409 -34.47 15.72 23.60
N GLU A 410 -34.46 15.18 22.37
CA GLU A 410 -34.16 13.76 22.13
C GLU A 410 -32.74 13.36 22.56
N ILE A 411 -31.74 14.25 22.37
CA ILE A 411 -30.37 13.97 22.81
C ILE A 411 -30.30 13.94 24.34
N ILE A 412 -30.96 14.88 25.03
CA ILE A 412 -31.03 14.90 26.51
C ILE A 412 -31.73 13.65 27.02
N ASP A 413 -32.88 13.29 26.44
CA ASP A 413 -33.63 12.09 26.82
C ASP A 413 -32.80 10.82 26.63
N PHE A 414 -32.04 10.75 25.52
CA PHE A 414 -31.14 9.64 25.27
C PHE A 414 -30.02 9.56 26.32
N ILE A 415 -29.37 10.68 26.66
CA ILE A 415 -28.35 10.69 27.72
C ILE A 415 -28.96 10.26 29.06
N GLN A 416 -30.11 10.81 29.45
CA GLN A 416 -30.77 10.50 30.72
C GLN A 416 -31.19 9.03 30.82
N LYS A 417 -31.63 8.45 29.70
CA LYS A 417 -32.04 7.04 29.62
C LYS A 417 -30.87 6.07 29.75
N ASN A 418 -29.69 6.44 29.25
CA ASN A 418 -28.55 5.52 29.14
C ASN A 418 -27.40 5.83 30.10
N ARG A 419 -27.42 6.97 30.81
CA ARG A 419 -26.42 7.29 31.84
C ARG A 419 -26.51 6.34 33.01
N ASP A 420 -25.36 6.00 33.56
CA ASP A 420 -25.30 5.39 34.87
C ASP A 420 -25.68 6.45 35.92
N GLN A 421 -26.59 6.09 36.83
CA GLN A 421 -26.92 6.93 37.96
C GLN A 421 -25.86 6.72 39.04
N THR A 422 -25.22 7.80 39.48
CA THR A 422 -24.30 7.75 40.61
C THR A 422 -25.06 7.31 41.86
N VAL A 423 -24.68 6.16 42.43
CA VAL A 423 -25.18 5.73 43.74
C VAL A 423 -24.64 6.71 44.77
N GLN A 424 -25.48 7.67 45.16
CA GLN A 424 -25.24 8.50 46.34
C GLN A 424 -25.25 7.56 47.55
N VAL A 425 -24.08 7.23 48.09
CA VAL A 425 -23.97 6.59 49.41
C VAL A 425 -24.48 7.60 50.43
N GLN A 426 -25.73 7.44 50.88
CA GLN A 426 -26.23 8.17 52.03
C GLN A 426 -25.34 7.82 53.25
N PRO A 427 -24.86 8.80 54.02
CA PRO A 427 -24.22 8.50 55.29
C PRO A 427 -25.28 7.90 56.21
N ASP A 428 -25.05 6.67 56.66
CA ASP A 428 -25.85 6.01 57.69
C ASP A 428 -25.77 6.85 58.97
N THR A 429 -26.81 7.64 59.23
CA THR A 429 -27.04 8.27 60.54
C THR A 429 -27.85 7.31 61.41
N THR A 430 -27.18 6.30 61.96
CA THR A 430 -27.64 5.68 63.21
C THR A 430 -26.75 6.16 64.34
N VAL A 431 -27.17 7.27 64.93
CA VAL A 431 -26.88 7.58 66.34
C VAL A 431 -27.67 6.55 67.15
N ASN A 432 -26.98 5.62 67.79
CA ASN A 432 -27.52 4.91 68.96
C ASN A 432 -26.79 5.45 70.18
N ASP A 433 -27.30 6.56 70.71
CA ASP A 433 -27.31 6.79 72.14
C ASP A 433 -28.48 5.98 72.71
N GLU A 434 -28.21 5.04 73.62
CA GLU A 434 -28.92 4.89 74.89
C GLU A 434 -28.32 3.76 75.75
N LEU A 435 -27.79 4.21 76.90
CA LEU A 435 -27.75 3.62 78.25
C LEU A 435 -26.89 2.37 78.56
#